data_AF-Q4RDA3-F1
#
_entry.id   AF-Q4RDA3-F1
#
_cell.length_a   1.000
_cell.length_b   1.000
_cell.length_c   1.000
_cell.angle_alpha   90.00
_cell.angle_beta   90.00
_cell.angle_gamma   90.00
#
_symmetry.space_group_name_H-M   'P 1'
#
loop_
_entity.id
_entity.type
_entity.pdbx_description
1 polymer ?
#
loop_
_entity_poly.entity_id
_entity_poly.type
_entity_poly.pdbx_seq_one_letter_code
_entity_poly.pdbx_strand_id
1 'polypeptide(L)'
;QELNNYRAKCSLLFHYDWISIPLVYTQVVTIAVYSFFAFCLIGRQFLNPEKGYKDHTVDMYVPVYTLLQFFFYTGWLKVAELIINPFGEDDDDFETNQLIDRNIQVSMLAVDDMYQNLAPIVKDKHWAKRQFSIPYTRSTAPEALKPTYKGSAFDIR
;
A
#
# COMPACT_ATOMS: atom_id res chain seq x y z
N GLN A 1 -1.10 -17.36 -26.36
CA GLN A 1 -0.95 -15.94 -25.99
C GLN A 1 -0.90 -15.77 -24.48
N GLU A 2 -1.92 -16.22 -23.73
CA GLU A 2 -1.95 -16.08 -22.26
C GLU A 2 -0.78 -16.72 -21.51
N LEU A 3 -0.28 -17.87 -21.97
CA LEU A 3 0.92 -18.48 -21.37
C LEU A 3 2.16 -17.57 -21.47
N ASN A 4 2.31 -16.83 -22.58
CA ASN A 4 3.41 -15.89 -22.74
C ASN A 4 3.24 -14.68 -21.82
N ASN A 5 2.01 -14.22 -21.59
CA ASN A 5 1.71 -13.18 -20.61
C ASN A 5 2.06 -13.64 -19.19
N TYR A 6 1.72 -14.88 -18.84
CA TYR A 6 2.09 -15.48 -17.56
C TYR A 6 3.62 -15.58 -17.40
N ARG A 7 4.31 -16.11 -18.41
CA ARG A 7 5.78 -16.19 -18.43
C ARG A 7 6.44 -14.81 -18.31
N ALA A 8 5.88 -13.78 -18.95
CA ALA A 8 6.38 -12.41 -18.84
C ALA A 8 6.30 -11.88 -17.40
N LYS A 9 5.23 -12.20 -16.66
CA LYS A 9 5.12 -11.85 -15.23
C LYS A 9 6.16 -12.57 -14.37
N CYS A 10 6.41 -13.86 -14.60
CA CYS A 10 7.47 -14.59 -13.91
C CYS A 10 8.87 -14.01 -14.23
N SER A 11 9.10 -13.61 -15.49
CA SER A 11 10.34 -12.97 -15.90
C SER A 11 10.53 -11.61 -15.21
N LEU A 12 9.44 -10.84 -15.06
CA LEU A 12 9.48 -9.56 -14.36
C LEU A 12 9.87 -9.75 -12.89
N LEU A 13 9.33 -10.76 -12.22
CA LEU A 13 9.71 -11.11 -10.85
C LEU A 13 11.21 -11.43 -10.76
N PHE A 14 11.72 -12.24 -11.69
CA PHE A 14 13.15 -12.56 -11.76
C PHE A 14 14.03 -11.32 -12.01
N HIS A 15 13.57 -10.38 -12.83
CA HIS A 15 14.33 -9.13 -13.07
C HIS A 15 14.38 -8.23 -11.83
N TYR A 16 13.31 -8.16 -11.04
CA TYR A 16 13.31 -7.42 -9.77
C TYR A 16 14.20 -8.06 -8.70
N ASP A 17 14.24 -9.39 -8.64
CA ASP A 17 15.13 -10.13 -7.74
C ASP A 17 16.60 -10.00 -8.15
N TRP A 18 16.89 -10.14 -9.44
CA TRP A 18 18.26 -10.09 -9.95
C TRP A 18 18.86 -8.68 -9.93
N ILE A 19 18.09 -7.67 -10.34
CA ILE A 19 18.56 -6.28 -10.43
C ILE A 19 17.97 -5.50 -9.26
N SER A 20 18.61 -5.62 -8.10
CA SER A 20 18.27 -4.83 -6.92
C SER A 20 18.61 -3.34 -7.11
N ILE A 21 18.07 -2.49 -6.23
CA ILE A 21 18.45 -1.07 -6.16
C ILE A 21 19.98 -0.98 -5.95
N PRO A 22 20.69 -0.12 -6.71
CA PRO A 22 22.14 0.03 -6.55
C PRO A 22 22.51 0.28 -5.09
N LEU A 23 23.42 -0.54 -4.56
CA LEU A 23 23.82 -0.51 -3.15
C LEU A 23 24.29 0.88 -2.69
N VAL A 24 24.93 1.64 -3.57
CA VAL A 24 25.36 3.00 -3.27
C VAL A 24 24.20 3.93 -2.92
N TYR A 25 23.02 3.74 -3.50
CA TYR A 25 21.85 4.58 -3.20
C TYR A 25 21.31 4.32 -1.79
N THR A 26 21.19 3.04 -1.40
CA THR A 26 20.75 2.71 -0.05
C THR A 26 21.78 3.20 0.98
N GLN A 27 23.06 3.00 0.72
CA GLN A 27 24.15 3.48 1.58
C GLN A 27 24.15 5.00 1.77
N VAL A 28 24.00 5.78 0.70
CA VAL A 28 24.01 7.25 0.78
C VAL A 28 22.87 7.75 1.67
N VAL A 29 21.67 7.17 1.51
CA VAL A 29 20.51 7.55 2.33
C VAL A 29 20.73 7.17 3.79
N THR A 30 21.21 5.96 4.08
CA THR A 30 21.50 5.52 5.46
C THR A 30 22.56 6.42 6.12
N ILE A 31 23.64 6.75 5.41
CA ILE A 31 24.69 7.64 5.93
C ILE A 31 24.12 9.04 6.22
N ALA A 32 23.27 9.59 5.33
CA ALA A 32 22.65 10.90 5.54
C ALA A 32 21.77 10.93 6.80
N VAL A 33 20.91 9.93 6.99
CA VAL A 33 20.03 9.83 8.17
C VAL A 33 20.84 9.61 9.44
N TYR A 34 21.81 8.69 9.41
CA TYR A 34 22.60 8.34 10.59
C TYR A 34 23.54 9.47 11.01
N SER A 35 24.18 10.16 10.05
CA SER A 35 25.02 11.32 10.36
C SER A 35 24.22 12.48 10.93
N PHE A 36 23.03 12.76 10.40
CA PHE A 36 22.11 13.75 10.97
C PHE A 36 21.83 13.46 12.45
N PHE A 37 21.50 12.22 12.80
CA PHE A 37 21.23 11.84 14.18
C PHE A 37 22.48 11.76 15.06
N ALA A 38 23.64 11.40 14.50
CA ALA A 38 24.91 11.45 15.22
C ALA A 38 25.23 12.88 15.68
N PHE A 39 25.01 13.88 14.83
CA PHE A 39 25.16 15.29 15.22
C PHE A 39 24.05 15.75 16.16
N CYS A 40 22.80 15.31 15.99
CA CYS A 40 21.70 15.65 16.89
C CYS A 40 21.92 15.11 18.32
N LEU A 41 22.55 13.94 18.46
CA LEU A 41 22.87 13.33 19.75
C LEU A 41 23.73 14.24 20.62
N ILE A 42 24.66 14.99 20.01
CA ILE A 42 25.55 15.91 20.71
C ILE A 42 24.97 17.34 20.72
N GLY A 43 24.48 17.81 19.56
CA GLY A 43 24.07 19.18 19.35
C GLY A 43 22.71 19.56 19.94
N ARG A 44 21.89 18.58 20.36
CA ARG A 44 20.59 18.83 21.01
C ARG A 44 20.52 18.38 22.47
N GLN A 45 21.68 18.24 23.11
CA GLN A 45 21.76 18.08 24.55
C GLN A 45 21.29 19.37 25.25
N PHE A 46 20.55 19.24 26.34
CA PHE A 46 20.23 20.39 27.19
C PHE A 46 21.50 20.81 27.96
N LEU A 47 21.98 22.01 27.69
CA LEU A 47 23.15 22.59 28.36
C LEU A 47 22.72 23.25 29.68
N ASN A 48 23.66 23.40 30.62
CA ASN A 48 23.37 24.08 31.89
C ASN A 48 22.88 25.53 31.63
N PRO A 49 21.62 25.87 31.98
CA PRO A 49 21.05 27.20 31.76
C PRO A 49 21.81 28.33 32.47
N GLU A 50 22.47 28.04 33.59
CA GLU A 50 23.23 29.01 34.38
C GLU A 50 24.43 29.59 33.62
N LYS A 51 24.92 28.89 32.59
CA LYS A 51 26.04 29.34 31.75
C LYS A 51 25.62 30.36 30.68
N GLY A 52 24.33 30.63 30.52
CA GLY A 52 23.83 31.69 29.63
C GLY A 52 24.10 31.45 28.13
N TYR A 53 24.18 30.20 27.69
CA TYR A 53 24.31 29.88 26.27
C TYR A 53 23.06 30.32 25.49
N LYS A 54 23.25 30.94 24.32
CA LYS A 54 22.14 31.34 23.44
C LYS A 54 21.33 30.10 23.03
N ASP A 55 20.01 30.23 23.04
CA ASP A 55 19.03 29.19 22.69
C ASP A 55 19.01 27.93 23.58
N HIS A 56 19.72 27.94 24.72
CA HIS A 56 19.75 26.84 25.69
C HIS A 56 19.35 27.33 27.10
N THR A 57 18.15 27.91 27.20
CA THR A 57 17.63 28.49 28.44
C THR A 57 16.72 27.55 29.24
N VAL A 58 16.29 26.43 28.65
CA VAL A 58 15.33 25.48 29.24
C VAL A 58 15.93 24.08 29.18
N ASP A 59 15.88 23.37 30.32
CA ASP A 59 16.22 21.95 30.42
C ASP A 59 14.94 21.14 30.65
N MET A 60 14.54 20.35 29.65
CA MET A 60 13.37 19.48 29.74
C MET A 60 13.73 18.03 30.11
N TYR A 61 15.00 17.71 30.34
CA TYR A 61 15.59 16.37 30.54
C TYR A 61 15.38 15.39 29.38
N VAL A 62 14.17 15.33 28.81
CA VAL A 62 13.77 14.53 27.65
C VAL A 62 13.62 15.43 26.42
N PRO A 63 14.37 15.20 25.34
CA PRO A 63 14.30 16.04 24.14
C PRO A 63 13.12 15.62 23.23
N VAL A 64 11.89 15.94 23.63
CA VAL A 64 10.63 15.51 22.97
C VAL A 64 10.63 15.79 21.46
N TYR A 65 11.00 17.01 21.04
CA TYR A 65 11.00 17.38 19.62
C TYR A 65 12.08 16.65 18.82
N THR A 66 13.23 16.34 19.42
CA THR A 66 14.27 15.53 18.79
C THR A 66 13.80 14.09 18.62
N LEU A 67 13.06 13.53 19.59
CA LEU A 67 12.45 12.20 19.47
C LEU A 67 11.37 12.16 18.40
N LEU A 68 10.53 13.19 18.28
CA LEU A 68 9.55 13.28 17.19
C LEU A 68 10.24 13.35 15.81
N GLN A 69 11.29 14.15 15.68
CA GLN A 69 12.11 14.17 14.46
C GLN A 69 12.76 12.81 14.20
N PHE A 70 13.21 12.11 15.24
CA PHE A 70 13.74 10.76 15.13
C PHE A 70 12.71 9.82 14.52
N PHE A 71 11.51 9.72 15.10
CA PHE A 71 10.44 8.87 14.55
C PHE A 71 10.09 9.21 13.10
N PHE A 72 10.10 10.50 12.74
CA PHE A 72 9.80 10.91 11.36
C PHE A 72 10.87 10.44 10.36
N TYR A 73 12.14 10.80 10.59
CA TYR A 73 13.20 10.49 9.61
C TYR A 73 13.60 9.01 9.63
N THR A 74 13.71 8.39 10.80
CA THR A 74 14.03 6.95 10.86
C THR A 74 12.84 6.10 10.47
N GLY A 75 11.61 6.50 10.82
CA GLY A 75 10.39 5.85 10.33
C GLY A 75 10.31 5.90 8.80
N TRP A 76 10.62 7.05 8.19
CA TRP A 76 10.63 7.16 6.74
C TRP A 76 11.71 6.28 6.08
N LEU A 77 12.91 6.18 6.69
CA LEU A 77 13.93 5.22 6.25
C LEU A 77 13.44 3.77 6.37
N LYS A 78 12.77 3.44 7.49
CA LYS A 78 12.25 2.08 7.73
C LYS A 78 11.18 1.66 6.74
N VAL A 79 10.32 2.57 6.28
CA VAL A 79 9.36 2.28 5.20
C VAL A 79 10.08 1.84 3.92
N ALA A 80 11.19 2.51 3.56
CA ALA A 80 11.97 2.11 2.38
C ALA A 80 12.69 0.78 2.59
N GLU A 81 13.17 0.50 3.80
CA GLU A 81 13.80 -0.78 4.14
C GLU A 81 12.81 -1.96 4.07
N LEU A 82 11.55 -1.78 4.48
CA LEU A 82 10.52 -2.82 4.35
C LEU A 82 10.19 -3.10 2.88
N ILE A 83 9.96 -2.05 2.08
CA ILE A 83 9.51 -2.21 0.68
C ILE A 83 10.64 -2.71 -0.24
N ILE A 84 11.91 -2.70 0.18
CA ILE A 84 13.03 -3.09 -0.67
C ILE A 84 12.96 -4.56 -1.09
N ASN A 85 12.42 -5.42 -0.23
CA ASN A 85 12.21 -6.83 -0.50
C ASN A 85 10.83 -7.27 0.02
N PRO A 86 9.75 -7.07 -0.77
CA PRO A 86 8.39 -7.37 -0.33
C PRO A 86 8.04 -8.86 -0.36
N PHE A 87 9.03 -9.74 -0.57
CA PHE A 87 8.88 -11.19 -0.64
C PHE A 87 9.60 -11.90 0.53
N GLY A 88 9.83 -11.18 1.63
CA GLY A 88 10.37 -11.71 2.87
C GLY A 88 9.31 -12.36 3.75
N GLU A 89 9.52 -12.25 5.06
CA GLU A 89 8.64 -12.76 6.11
C GLU A 89 8.18 -11.64 7.07
N ASP A 90 8.33 -10.37 6.67
CA ASP A 90 7.83 -9.26 7.47
C ASP A 90 6.30 -9.20 7.40
N ASP A 91 5.65 -8.65 8.44
CA ASP A 91 4.18 -8.64 8.57
C ASP A 91 3.45 -7.96 7.38
N ASP A 92 4.11 -7.03 6.69
CA ASP A 92 3.57 -6.27 5.55
C ASP A 92 4.02 -6.82 4.18
N ASP A 93 4.76 -7.95 4.15
CA ASP A 93 5.19 -8.59 2.91
C ASP A 93 4.04 -9.30 2.17
N PHE A 94 4.28 -9.65 0.91
CA PHE A 94 3.29 -10.39 0.14
C PHE A 94 3.11 -11.82 0.66
N GLU A 95 1.86 -12.17 0.95
CA GLU A 95 1.41 -13.53 1.32
C GLU A 95 1.47 -14.51 0.13
N THR A 96 2.68 -14.82 -0.32
CA THR A 96 2.94 -15.62 -1.54
C THR A 96 2.43 -17.06 -1.40
N ASN A 97 2.61 -17.68 -0.23
CA ASN A 97 2.15 -19.04 0.03
C ASN A 97 0.63 -19.14 -0.10
N GLN A 98 -0.11 -18.20 0.48
CA GLN A 98 -1.56 -18.15 0.35
C GLN A 98 -2.00 -17.98 -1.11
N LEU A 99 -1.30 -17.15 -1.88
CA LEU A 99 -1.58 -16.97 -3.31
C LEU A 99 -1.32 -18.26 -4.11
N ILE A 100 -0.26 -19.00 -3.81
CA ILE A 100 0.05 -20.28 -4.47
C ILE A 100 -1.06 -21.29 -4.18
N ASP A 101 -1.41 -21.49 -2.91
CA ASP A 101 -2.44 -22.44 -2.48
C ASP A 101 -3.79 -22.10 -3.13
N ARG A 102 -4.19 -20.83 -3.05
CA ARG A 102 -5.44 -20.33 -3.64
C ARG A 102 -5.45 -20.55 -5.16
N ASN A 103 -4.35 -20.29 -5.84
CA ASN A 103 -4.30 -20.40 -7.29
C ASN A 103 -4.34 -21.86 -7.75
N ILE A 104 -3.66 -22.78 -7.06
CA ILE A 104 -3.74 -24.21 -7.35
C ILE A 104 -5.18 -24.69 -7.15
N GLN A 105 -5.79 -24.36 -6.02
CA GLN A 105 -7.15 -24.79 -5.70
C GLN A 105 -8.17 -24.28 -6.73
N VAL A 106 -8.17 -22.98 -7.01
CA VAL A 106 -9.15 -22.36 -7.92
C VAL A 106 -8.92 -22.79 -9.36
N SER A 107 -7.68 -22.93 -9.81
CA SER A 107 -7.39 -23.33 -11.20
C SER A 107 -7.84 -24.76 -11.47
N MET A 108 -7.56 -25.70 -10.55
CA MET A 108 -7.99 -27.09 -10.69
C MET A 108 -9.51 -27.21 -10.61
N LEU A 109 -10.17 -26.52 -9.67
CA LEU A 109 -11.64 -26.48 -9.58
C LEU A 109 -12.28 -25.96 -10.89
N ALA A 110 -11.68 -24.93 -11.49
CA ALA A 110 -12.23 -24.29 -12.68
C ALA A 110 -12.16 -25.18 -13.93
N VAL A 111 -11.10 -25.98 -14.08
CA VAL A 111 -10.89 -26.84 -15.26
C VAL A 111 -11.48 -28.24 -15.11
N ASP A 112 -11.77 -28.66 -13.88
CA ASP A 112 -12.36 -29.98 -13.57
C ASP A 112 -13.87 -29.85 -13.29
N ASP A 113 -14.26 -29.62 -12.04
CA ASP A 113 -15.67 -29.60 -11.59
C ASP A 113 -16.55 -28.57 -12.31
N MET A 114 -15.97 -27.44 -12.72
CA MET A 114 -16.70 -26.36 -13.38
C MET A 114 -16.71 -26.47 -14.91
N TYR A 115 -15.99 -27.44 -15.50
CA TYR A 115 -15.92 -27.58 -16.94
C TYR A 115 -17.29 -27.99 -17.51
N GLN A 116 -17.87 -27.12 -18.35
CA GLN A 116 -19.20 -27.29 -18.94
C GLN A 116 -20.33 -27.53 -17.92
N ASN A 117 -20.09 -27.18 -16.65
CA ASN A 117 -21.06 -27.29 -15.57
C ASN A 117 -21.77 -25.93 -15.38
N LEU A 118 -22.66 -25.61 -16.31
CA LEU A 118 -23.40 -24.34 -16.30
C LEU A 118 -24.77 -24.49 -15.62
N ALA A 119 -25.20 -23.42 -14.95
CA ALA A 119 -26.56 -23.33 -14.46
C ALA A 119 -27.58 -23.39 -15.62
N PRO A 120 -28.78 -23.96 -15.41
CA PRO A 120 -29.83 -23.98 -16.43
C PRO A 120 -30.18 -22.58 -16.93
N ILE A 121 -30.36 -22.45 -18.24
CA ILE A 121 -30.75 -21.18 -18.86
C ILE A 121 -32.20 -20.88 -18.48
N VAL A 122 -32.38 -19.83 -17.67
CA VAL A 122 -33.69 -19.34 -17.23
C VAL A 122 -33.82 -17.85 -17.52
N LYS A 123 -35.06 -17.40 -17.76
CA LYS A 123 -35.37 -15.97 -17.86
C LYS A 123 -35.11 -15.31 -16.52
N ASP A 124 -34.40 -14.18 -16.53
CA ASP A 124 -34.13 -13.43 -15.32
C ASP A 124 -35.39 -12.70 -14.80
N LYS A 125 -35.34 -12.20 -13.57
CA LYS A 125 -36.45 -11.50 -12.89
C LYS A 125 -36.98 -10.29 -13.65
N HIS A 126 -36.17 -9.69 -14.51
CA HIS A 126 -36.46 -8.47 -15.26
C HIS A 126 -36.63 -8.72 -16.77
N TRP A 127 -36.70 -9.98 -17.22
CA TRP A 127 -36.75 -10.38 -18.63
C TRP A 127 -37.75 -9.60 -19.51
N ALA A 128 -38.95 -9.31 -19.00
CA ALA A 128 -40.00 -8.61 -19.75
C ALA A 128 -39.97 -7.07 -19.58
N LYS A 129 -39.09 -6.54 -18.72
CA LYS A 129 -39.06 -5.13 -18.35
C LYS A 129 -37.97 -4.39 -19.12
N ARG A 130 -38.37 -3.44 -19.96
CA ARG A 130 -37.42 -2.58 -20.72
C ARG A 130 -36.64 -1.62 -19.83
N GLN A 131 -37.26 -1.15 -18.75
CA GLN A 131 -36.63 -0.33 -17.72
C GLN A 131 -36.92 -0.98 -16.37
N PHE A 132 -35.86 -1.23 -15.60
CA PHE A 132 -35.96 -1.73 -14.24
C PHE A 132 -34.93 -1.04 -13.36
N SER A 133 -35.27 -0.89 -12.08
CA SER A 133 -34.35 -0.47 -11.04
C SER A 133 -34.10 -1.65 -10.10
N ILE A 134 -32.85 -1.79 -9.67
CA ILE A 134 -32.47 -2.75 -8.62
C ILE A 134 -32.88 -2.12 -7.28
N PRO A 135 -33.50 -2.87 -6.36
CA PRO A 135 -33.90 -2.33 -5.06
C PRO A 135 -32.67 -1.94 -4.22
N TYR A 136 -32.80 -0.85 -3.46
CA TYR A 136 -31.78 -0.37 -2.54
C TYR A 136 -32.16 -0.71 -1.10
N THR A 137 -31.16 -0.95 -0.26
CA THR A 137 -31.35 -1.03 1.19
C THR A 137 -31.60 0.36 1.76
N ARG A 138 -32.14 0.46 2.99
CA ARG A 138 -32.44 1.77 3.60
C ARG A 138 -31.21 2.67 3.74
N SER A 139 -30.02 2.09 3.98
CA SER A 139 -28.77 2.83 4.11
C SER A 139 -28.25 3.40 2.78
N THR A 140 -28.52 2.74 1.65
CA THR A 140 -28.07 3.16 0.32
C THR A 140 -29.16 3.88 -0.50
N ALA A 141 -30.40 3.93 0.01
CA ALA A 141 -31.51 4.64 -0.64
C ALA A 141 -31.21 6.12 -0.98
N PRO A 142 -30.48 6.90 -0.14
CA PRO A 142 -30.11 8.27 -0.51
C PRO A 142 -29.20 8.37 -1.74
N GLU A 143 -28.40 7.33 -2.03
CA GLU A 143 -27.52 7.31 -3.19
C GLU A 143 -28.28 7.08 -4.49
N ALA A 144 -29.38 6.34 -4.44
CA ALA A 144 -30.26 6.11 -5.58
C ALA A 144 -30.96 7.39 -6.07
N LEU A 145 -31.03 8.42 -5.22
CA LEU A 145 -31.61 9.72 -5.55
C LEU A 145 -30.62 10.65 -6.27
N LYS A 146 -29.33 10.28 -6.34
CA LYS A 146 -28.34 11.05 -7.10
C LYS A 146 -28.71 10.98 -8.59
N PRO A 147 -28.86 12.13 -9.28
CA PRO A 147 -29.16 12.13 -10.70
C PRO A 147 -28.03 11.43 -11.46
N THR A 148 -28.39 10.66 -12.48
CA THR A 148 -27.40 10.02 -13.35
C THR A 148 -26.53 11.09 -14.00
N TYR A 149 -25.21 10.93 -13.92
CA TYR A 149 -24.29 11.87 -14.55
C TYR A 149 -24.44 11.83 -16.07
N LYS A 150 -24.82 12.97 -16.66
CA LYS A 150 -25.03 13.13 -18.11
C LYS A 150 -23.90 13.90 -18.81
N GLY A 151 -22.84 14.24 -18.09
CA GLY A 151 -21.74 15.07 -18.58
C GLY A 151 -21.79 16.50 -18.01
N SER A 152 -20.62 17.14 -17.91
CA SER A 152 -20.47 18.48 -17.32
C SER A 152 -21.13 19.60 -18.15
N ALA A 153 -21.33 19.37 -19.45
CA ALA A 153 -22.01 20.32 -20.35
C ALA A 153 -23.54 20.20 -20.30
N PHE A 154 -24.09 19.18 -19.63
CA PHE A 154 -25.53 18.98 -19.52
C PHE A 154 -26.07 19.82 -18.35
N ASP A 155 -26.96 20.76 -18.65
CA ASP A 155 -27.58 21.61 -17.61
C ASP A 155 -28.56 20.78 -16.77
N ILE A 156 -28.38 20.82 -15.46
CA ILE A 156 -29.22 20.14 -14.46
C ILE A 156 -30.23 21.18 -13.96
N ARG A 157 -31.14 21.61 -14.84
CA ARG A 157 -32.30 22.43 -14.47
C ARG A 157 -33.54 21.57 -14.30
#